data_AF-A0A844Q7W9-F1
#
_entry.id   AF-A0A844Q7W9-F1
#
_cell.length_a   1.000
_cell.length_b   1.000
_cell.length_c   1.000
_cell.angle_alpha   90.00
_cell.angle_beta   90.00
_cell.angle_gamma   90.00
#
_symmetry.space_group_name_H-M   'P 1'
#
loop_
_entity.id
_entity.type
_entity.pdbx_description
1 polymer ?
#
loop_
_entity_poly.entity_id
_entity_poly.type
_entity_poly.pdbx_seq_one_letter_code
_entity_poly.pdbx_strand_id
1 'polypeptide(L)'
;MNNDQTNRMTTMPPPPPGQAPQKKKPFWKKWKFWVGLFAFVFVINLFSDDETKPVEKDEQAVEEQKQQEEVAQKEKELEKKEKELAKKEEQFKREKEEKQKSAEKETADVVPVDAPAPQPKSEPKESMQEGMVQLSGQLAEPAGLASDAMLGIGDYATQAGNNPFVMQTDDWILGMAANLVLLQKAGESFTEVSTTSPHPEVQEVVQDAHALGSDMIEITELFANGVDQHNVADIERATELMAGVGPAAVAITEKITAYQ
;
A
#
# COMPACT_ATOMS: atom_id res chain seq x y z
N MET A 1 16.09 -34.49 58.52
CA MET A 1 17.18 -34.78 57.56
C MET A 1 16.53 -35.28 56.27
N ASN A 2 16.69 -34.48 55.20
CA ASN A 2 16.75 -34.79 53.76
C ASN A 2 15.78 -35.85 53.20
N ASN A 3 14.76 -35.41 52.45
CA ASN A 3 14.74 -35.22 50.97
C ASN A 3 14.30 -36.51 50.26
N ASP A 4 13.09 -36.49 49.70
CA ASP A 4 12.93 -36.80 48.28
C ASP A 4 11.70 -36.10 47.70
N GLN A 5 11.97 -35.25 46.72
CA GLN A 5 11.01 -34.58 45.86
C GLN A 5 10.67 -35.48 44.65
N THR A 6 9.58 -35.12 43.96
CA THR A 6 9.20 -35.45 42.57
C THR A 6 8.52 -36.82 42.41
N ASN A 7 7.30 -36.97 41.89
CA ASN A 7 6.62 -36.27 40.80
C ASN A 7 5.11 -36.21 41.05
N ARG A 8 4.53 -35.00 41.09
CA ARG A 8 3.11 -34.80 40.83
C ARG A 8 2.91 -34.76 39.31
N MET A 9 2.31 -35.81 38.74
CA MET A 9 1.69 -35.71 37.43
C MET A 9 0.43 -34.85 37.59
N THR A 10 0.54 -33.55 37.38
CA THR A 10 -0.64 -32.70 37.18
C THR A 10 -1.15 -33.00 35.78
N THR A 11 -2.11 -33.92 35.68
CA THR A 11 -2.88 -34.19 34.47
C THR A 11 -3.57 -32.91 34.02
N MET A 12 -3.20 -32.38 32.86
CA MET A 12 -3.88 -31.26 32.23
C MET A 12 -5.35 -31.61 31.98
N PRO A 13 -6.30 -30.67 32.18
CA PRO A 13 -7.70 -30.90 31.83
C PRO A 13 -7.83 -31.11 30.32
N PRO A 14 -8.71 -32.03 29.86
CA PRO A 14 -8.95 -32.23 28.44
C PRO A 14 -9.52 -30.95 27.80
N PRO A 15 -9.12 -30.62 26.56
CA PRO A 15 -9.68 -29.48 25.85
C PRO A 15 -11.19 -29.67 25.58
N PRO A 16 -11.98 -28.58 25.54
CA PRO A 16 -13.41 -28.65 25.31
C PRO A 16 -13.73 -29.30 23.94
N PRO A 17 -14.77 -30.14 23.86
CA PRO A 17 -15.14 -30.81 22.62
C PRO A 17 -15.68 -29.78 21.63
N GLY A 18 -14.89 -29.47 20.60
CA GLY A 18 -15.29 -28.54 19.54
C GLY A 18 -14.15 -27.90 18.74
N GLN A 19 -12.91 -27.90 19.24
CA GLN A 19 -11.77 -27.44 18.45
C GLN A 19 -11.16 -28.59 17.65
N ALA A 20 -11.65 -28.76 16.42
CA ALA A 20 -10.96 -29.52 15.40
C ALA A 20 -9.52 -28.98 15.26
N PRO A 21 -8.49 -29.84 15.09
CA PRO A 21 -7.15 -29.37 14.83
C PRO A 21 -7.17 -28.53 13.55
N GLN A 22 -6.83 -27.24 13.66
CA GLN A 22 -6.60 -26.41 12.48
C GLN A 22 -5.49 -27.06 11.66
N LYS A 23 -5.88 -27.78 10.61
CA LYS A 23 -4.98 -28.25 9.55
C LYS A 23 -4.26 -27.03 9.01
N LYS A 24 -2.99 -26.84 9.40
CA LYS A 24 -2.07 -25.97 8.66
C LYS A 24 -2.12 -26.40 7.20
N LYS A 25 -2.54 -25.48 6.31
CA LYS A 25 -2.54 -25.73 4.86
C LYS A 25 -1.12 -26.18 4.46
N PRO A 26 -0.96 -27.33 3.76
CA PRO A 26 0.37 -27.84 3.45
C PRO A 26 1.09 -26.91 2.48
N PHE A 27 2.32 -26.54 2.84
CA PHE A 27 3.26 -25.68 2.09
C PHE A 27 3.53 -26.12 0.64
N TRP A 28 3.07 -27.32 0.24
CA TRP A 28 3.26 -27.88 -1.10
C TRP A 28 2.41 -27.22 -2.20
N LYS A 29 1.40 -26.40 -1.86
CA LYS A 29 0.66 -25.61 -2.87
C LYS A 29 1.49 -24.47 -3.47
N LYS A 30 2.48 -23.93 -2.74
CA LYS A 30 3.41 -22.91 -3.24
C LYS A 30 4.38 -23.46 -4.29
N TRP A 31 4.51 -24.78 -4.42
CA TRP A 31 5.38 -25.38 -5.44
C TRP A 31 4.73 -25.40 -6.83
N LYS A 32 3.40 -25.33 -6.92
CA LYS A 32 2.68 -25.20 -8.20
C LYS A 32 2.86 -23.82 -8.84
N PHE A 33 3.05 -22.78 -8.03
CA PHE A 33 3.46 -21.43 -8.47
C PHE A 33 4.75 -21.49 -9.29
N TRP A 34 5.77 -22.16 -8.76
CA TRP A 34 7.06 -22.33 -9.44
C TRP A 34 6.94 -23.16 -10.72
N VAL A 35 6.16 -24.25 -10.70
CA VAL A 35 6.00 -25.13 -11.89
C VAL A 35 5.21 -24.45 -13.02
N GLY A 36 4.19 -23.64 -12.70
CA GLY A 36 3.43 -22.87 -13.71
C GLY A 36 4.29 -21.81 -14.41
N LEU A 37 5.10 -21.09 -13.64
CA LEU A 37 6.04 -20.08 -14.15
C LEU A 37 7.07 -20.70 -15.12
N PHE A 38 7.64 -21.85 -14.77
CA PHE A 38 8.57 -22.57 -15.66
C PHE A 38 7.89 -23.10 -16.93
N ALA A 39 6.63 -23.54 -16.86
CA ALA A 39 5.91 -24.05 -18.03
C ALA A 39 5.53 -22.96 -19.04
N PHE A 40 5.19 -21.75 -18.59
CA PHE A 40 4.86 -20.62 -19.45
C PHE A 40 6.05 -20.16 -20.32
N VAL A 41 7.24 -20.06 -19.71
CA VAL A 41 8.47 -19.70 -20.44
C VAL A 41 8.89 -20.79 -21.44
N PHE A 42 8.63 -22.07 -21.11
CA PHE A 42 8.93 -23.17 -22.01
C PHE A 42 7.98 -23.24 -23.21
N VAL A 43 6.68 -22.96 -23.04
CA VAL A 43 5.69 -23.01 -24.14
C VAL A 43 5.84 -21.83 -25.10
N ILE A 44 6.19 -20.62 -24.61
CA ILE A 44 6.46 -19.48 -25.50
C ILE A 44 7.76 -19.67 -26.29
N ASN A 45 8.79 -20.29 -25.71
CA ASN A 45 10.03 -20.59 -26.45
C ASN A 45 9.91 -21.82 -27.38
N LEU A 46 9.01 -22.79 -27.13
CA LEU A 46 8.87 -23.97 -28.00
C LEU A 46 7.96 -23.75 -29.22
N PHE A 47 7.14 -22.70 -29.26
CA PHE A 47 6.26 -22.40 -30.39
C PHE A 47 6.80 -21.28 -31.31
N SER A 48 8.03 -20.83 -31.11
CA SER A 48 8.71 -19.86 -32.00
C SER A 48 9.80 -20.46 -32.90
N ASP A 49 9.92 -21.79 -32.97
CA ASP A 49 10.77 -22.45 -33.95
C ASP A 49 9.96 -23.52 -34.70
N ASP A 50 9.40 -23.17 -35.87
CA ASP A 50 9.69 -23.92 -37.10
C ASP A 50 9.21 -23.20 -38.39
N GLU A 51 10.19 -22.94 -39.26
CA GLU A 51 10.19 -22.78 -40.73
C GLU A 51 9.08 -22.00 -41.50
N THR A 52 9.45 -20.85 -42.12
CA THR A 52 9.72 -20.71 -43.58
C THR A 52 10.08 -19.25 -43.99
N LYS A 53 11.02 -19.12 -44.94
CA LYS A 53 11.77 -17.92 -45.43
C LYS A 53 10.92 -16.90 -46.26
N PRO A 54 11.52 -15.86 -46.91
CA PRO A 54 12.09 -14.60 -46.40
C PRO A 54 11.53 -13.36 -47.16
N VAL A 55 11.01 -12.29 -46.52
CA VAL A 55 10.66 -11.05 -47.26
C VAL A 55 10.90 -9.78 -46.42
N GLU A 56 11.72 -8.92 -47.02
CA GLU A 56 11.86 -7.45 -46.89
C GLU A 56 12.31 -6.82 -45.56
N LYS A 57 13.44 -6.12 -45.66
CA LYS A 57 14.28 -5.60 -44.59
C LYS A 57 14.20 -4.07 -44.46
N ASP A 58 13.13 -3.44 -44.96
CA ASP A 58 13.04 -1.97 -45.05
C ASP A 58 11.90 -1.32 -44.25
N GLU A 59 10.90 -2.06 -43.75
CA GLU A 59 9.82 -1.44 -42.95
C GLU A 59 10.12 -1.40 -41.43
N GLN A 60 10.97 -2.29 -40.92
CA GLN A 60 11.23 -2.41 -39.48
C GLN A 60 12.10 -1.28 -38.91
N ALA A 61 12.91 -0.61 -39.74
CA ALA A 61 13.77 0.50 -39.31
C ALA A 61 13.01 1.83 -39.12
N VAL A 62 11.82 1.97 -39.73
CA VAL A 62 11.00 3.19 -39.63
C VAL A 62 10.10 3.15 -38.39
N GLU A 63 9.73 1.96 -37.91
CA GLU A 63 8.88 1.79 -36.74
C GLU A 63 9.66 1.86 -35.41
N GLU A 64 10.92 1.38 -35.39
CA GLU A 64 11.83 1.55 -34.24
C GLU A 64 12.22 3.02 -33.99
N GLN A 65 12.39 3.83 -35.04
CA GLN A 65 12.67 5.28 -34.86
C GLN A 65 11.46 6.04 -34.30
N LYS A 66 10.23 5.62 -34.66
CA LYS A 66 9.01 6.26 -34.17
C LYS A 66 8.71 5.92 -32.70
N GLN A 67 9.07 4.71 -32.25
CA GLN A 67 8.96 4.32 -30.84
C GLN A 67 10.02 4.99 -29.96
N GLN A 68 11.26 5.17 -30.44
CA GLN A 68 12.28 5.91 -29.68
C GLN A 68 11.93 7.40 -29.50
N GLU A 69 11.31 8.04 -30.49
CA GLU A 69 10.94 9.46 -30.40
C GLU A 69 9.74 9.70 -29.45
N GLU A 70 8.80 8.74 -29.36
CA GLU A 70 7.69 8.79 -28.41
C GLU A 70 8.14 8.51 -26.96
N VAL A 71 9.10 7.61 -26.76
CA VAL A 71 9.73 7.35 -25.46
C VAL A 71 10.51 8.59 -24.99
N ALA A 72 11.28 9.23 -25.87
CA ALA A 72 12.02 10.46 -25.53
C ALA A 72 11.12 11.67 -25.22
N GLN A 73 9.91 11.74 -25.78
CA GLN A 73 8.92 12.75 -25.41
C GLN A 73 8.27 12.45 -24.05
N LYS A 74 7.93 11.19 -23.76
CA LYS A 74 7.39 10.78 -22.45
C LYS A 74 8.40 10.95 -21.32
N GLU A 75 9.68 10.68 -21.57
CA GLU A 75 10.76 10.85 -20.58
C GLU A 75 10.95 12.34 -20.21
N LYS A 76 10.87 13.25 -21.19
CA LYS A 76 10.89 14.71 -20.95
C LYS A 76 9.65 15.22 -20.20
N GLU A 77 8.49 14.61 -20.40
CA GLU A 77 7.28 14.98 -19.67
C GLU A 77 7.30 14.46 -18.21
N LEU A 78 7.86 13.26 -18.00
CA LEU A 78 8.07 12.68 -16.67
C LEU A 78 9.09 13.48 -15.85
N GLU A 79 10.23 13.84 -16.46
CA GLU A 79 11.27 14.66 -15.79
C GLU A 79 10.74 16.06 -15.41
N LYS A 80 9.80 16.60 -16.19
CA LYS A 80 9.13 17.88 -15.88
C LYS A 80 8.14 17.74 -14.73
N LYS A 81 7.40 16.62 -14.64
CA LYS A 81 6.50 16.32 -13.53
C LYS A 81 7.25 16.04 -12.23
N GLU A 82 8.35 15.29 -12.27
CA GLU A 82 9.20 15.05 -11.09
C GLU A 82 9.82 16.34 -10.55
N LYS A 83 10.30 17.24 -11.42
CA LYS A 83 10.80 18.56 -11.02
C LYS A 83 9.72 19.47 -10.42
N GLU A 84 8.46 19.31 -10.80
CA GLU A 84 7.34 20.06 -10.22
C GLU A 84 6.93 19.48 -8.85
N LEU A 85 6.89 18.15 -8.72
CA LEU A 85 6.63 17.43 -7.46
C LEU A 85 7.72 17.70 -6.41
N ALA A 86 9.01 17.64 -6.80
CA ALA A 86 10.12 17.95 -5.90
C ALA A 86 10.08 19.42 -5.40
N LYS A 87 9.65 20.36 -6.25
CA LYS A 87 9.46 21.76 -5.84
C LYS A 87 8.28 21.93 -4.88
N LYS A 88 7.17 21.22 -5.10
CA LYS A 88 6.01 21.25 -4.18
C LYS A 88 6.35 20.63 -2.82
N GLU A 89 7.13 19.55 -2.79
CA GLU A 89 7.55 18.92 -1.54
C GLU A 89 8.53 19.80 -0.73
N GLU A 90 9.45 20.49 -1.40
CA GLU A 90 10.36 21.45 -0.74
C GLU A 90 9.62 22.68 -0.20
N GLN A 91 8.58 23.14 -0.90
CA GLN A 91 7.72 24.24 -0.43
C GLN A 91 6.91 23.83 0.80
N PHE A 92 6.38 22.60 0.81
CA PHE A 92 5.62 22.05 1.93
C PHE A 92 6.48 21.85 3.20
N LYS A 93 7.75 21.46 3.04
CA LYS A 93 8.70 21.37 4.17
C LYS A 93 9.00 22.73 4.79
N ARG A 94 9.18 23.78 3.98
CA ARG A 94 9.44 25.14 4.48
C ARG A 94 8.23 25.74 5.21
N GLU A 95 7.02 25.48 4.72
CA GLU A 95 5.78 26.00 5.33
C GLU A 95 5.47 25.32 6.69
N LYS A 96 5.80 24.03 6.83
CA LYS A 96 5.70 23.31 8.12
C LYS A 96 6.70 23.82 9.17
N GLU A 97 7.93 24.16 8.75
CA GLU A 97 8.96 24.66 9.66
C GLU A 97 8.67 26.08 10.19
N GLU A 98 7.98 26.91 9.40
CA GLU A 98 7.64 28.28 9.78
C GLU A 98 6.42 28.36 10.72
N LYS A 99 5.44 27.46 10.56
CA LYS A 99 4.28 27.35 11.48
C LYS A 99 4.67 26.80 12.85
N GLN A 100 5.72 25.98 12.94
CA GLN A 100 6.15 25.40 14.22
C GLN A 100 6.91 26.40 15.11
N LYS A 101 7.58 27.41 14.54
CA LYS A 101 8.28 28.46 15.30
C LYS A 101 7.36 29.55 15.87
N SER A 102 6.14 29.67 15.36
CA SER A 102 5.20 30.73 15.77
C SER A 102 4.28 30.34 16.94
N ALA A 103 4.18 29.04 17.26
CA ALA A 103 3.29 28.53 18.31
C ALA A 103 3.92 28.49 19.73
N GLU A 104 5.21 28.80 19.89
CA GLU A 104 5.93 28.64 21.17
C GLU A 104 5.98 29.91 22.05
N LYS A 105 5.23 30.98 21.72
CA LYS A 105 5.42 32.29 22.38
C LYS A 105 4.21 32.94 23.05
N GLU A 106 3.06 32.29 23.13
CA GLU A 106 1.87 32.91 23.71
C GLU A 106 1.11 31.92 24.58
N THR A 107 1.38 31.94 25.89
CA THR A 107 0.38 31.82 26.99
C THR A 107 1.08 31.65 28.33
N ALA A 108 1.32 32.77 29.01
CA ALA A 108 1.57 32.79 30.45
C ALA A 108 1.00 34.07 31.04
N ASP A 109 -0.26 34.07 31.46
CA ASP A 109 -0.65 34.63 32.76
C ASP A 109 -2.11 34.33 33.14
N VAL A 110 -2.38 34.50 34.44
CA VAL A 110 -3.66 34.57 35.19
C VAL A 110 -4.06 33.35 36.06
N VAL A 111 -3.99 33.66 37.36
CA VAL A 111 -4.25 32.93 38.62
C VAL A 111 -5.77 33.00 39.00
N PRO A 112 -6.27 32.15 39.93
CA PRO A 112 -7.62 31.59 39.92
C PRO A 112 -8.58 32.21 40.95
N VAL A 113 -9.91 32.11 40.73
CA VAL A 113 -10.93 32.24 41.78
C VAL A 113 -12.19 31.39 41.51
N ASP A 114 -12.54 30.62 42.54
CA ASP A 114 -13.81 30.03 43.01
C ASP A 114 -14.88 29.44 42.09
N ALA A 115 -15.31 28.24 42.53
CA ALA A 115 -16.34 27.39 41.98
C ALA A 115 -17.77 27.82 42.36
N PRO A 116 -18.76 27.42 41.52
CA PRO A 116 -19.96 26.80 42.05
C PRO A 116 -20.35 25.51 41.33
N ALA A 117 -20.81 24.55 42.15
CA ALA A 117 -21.59 23.32 41.95
C ALA A 117 -21.69 22.63 40.55
N PRO A 118 -21.52 21.28 40.50
CA PRO A 118 -21.56 20.51 39.25
C PRO A 118 -22.99 20.38 38.70
N GLN A 119 -23.23 21.01 37.55
CA GLN A 119 -24.29 20.59 36.62
C GLN A 119 -23.89 19.24 35.97
N PRO A 120 -24.85 18.40 35.53
CA PRO A 120 -24.57 17.08 34.99
C PRO A 120 -23.60 17.21 33.81
N LYS A 121 -22.47 16.50 33.88
CA LYS A 121 -21.47 16.42 32.83
C LYS A 121 -22.15 16.10 31.49
N SER A 122 -22.35 17.11 30.66
CA SER A 122 -22.42 16.91 29.23
C SER A 122 -21.08 16.29 28.83
N GLU A 123 -21.12 15.10 28.23
CA GLU A 123 -19.95 14.51 27.59
C GLU A 123 -19.25 15.59 26.74
N PRO A 124 -17.91 15.69 26.77
CA PRO A 124 -17.23 16.59 25.86
C PRO A 124 -17.63 16.16 24.45
N LYS A 125 -18.38 17.02 23.75
CA LYS A 125 -18.55 16.86 22.31
C LYS A 125 -17.16 17.06 21.74
N GLU A 126 -16.47 15.97 21.45
CA GLU A 126 -15.20 15.96 20.73
C GLU A 126 -15.33 16.92 19.56
N SER A 127 -14.40 17.86 19.47
CA SER A 127 -14.42 18.82 18.37
C SER A 127 -14.09 18.10 17.07
N MET A 128 -14.61 18.61 15.95
CA MET A 128 -14.29 18.06 14.63
C MET A 128 -12.77 18.06 14.38
N GLN A 129 -12.07 19.10 14.86
CA GLN A 129 -10.62 19.23 14.77
C GLN A 129 -9.90 18.13 15.55
N GLU A 130 -10.33 17.81 16.77
CA GLU A 130 -9.77 16.69 17.56
C GLU A 130 -9.94 15.35 16.82
N GLY A 131 -11.12 15.09 16.26
CA GLY A 131 -11.38 13.88 15.48
C GLY A 131 -10.49 13.77 14.23
N MET A 132 -10.28 14.87 13.50
CA MET A 132 -9.39 14.89 12.33
C MET A 132 -7.91 14.73 12.69
N VAL A 133 -7.47 15.32 13.82
CA VAL A 133 -6.10 15.14 14.33
C VAL A 133 -5.88 13.68 14.73
N GLN A 134 -6.85 13.04 15.39
CA GLN A 134 -6.78 11.63 15.73
C GLN A 134 -6.68 10.74 14.47
N LEU A 135 -7.50 11.01 13.44
CA LEU A 135 -7.44 10.29 12.17
C LEU A 135 -6.10 10.46 11.46
N SER A 136 -5.57 11.70 11.41
CA SER A 136 -4.25 11.97 10.85
C SER A 136 -3.16 11.09 11.48
N GLY A 137 -3.19 10.93 12.81
CA GLY A 137 -2.27 10.05 13.53
C GLY A 137 -2.42 8.57 13.15
N GLN A 138 -3.66 8.08 13.02
CA GLN A 138 -3.93 6.69 12.62
C GLN A 138 -3.54 6.41 11.16
N LEU A 139 -3.66 7.41 10.28
CA LEU A 139 -3.42 7.26 8.85
C LEU A 139 -1.93 7.42 8.48
N ALA A 140 -1.11 8.00 9.35
CA ALA A 140 0.29 8.31 9.04
C ALA A 140 1.14 7.06 8.74
N GLU A 141 1.04 6.00 9.58
CA GLU A 141 1.77 4.74 9.36
C GLU A 141 1.31 4.02 8.08
N PRO A 142 0.01 3.72 7.88
CA PRO A 142 -0.43 3.02 6.67
C PRO A 142 -0.15 3.83 5.40
N ALA A 143 -0.24 5.16 5.44
CA ALA A 143 0.14 6.01 4.31
C ALA A 143 1.64 5.89 3.96
N GLY A 144 2.52 5.83 4.97
CA GLY A 144 3.95 5.59 4.77
C GLY A 144 4.22 4.24 4.11
N LEU A 145 3.59 3.17 4.63
CA LEU A 145 3.73 1.81 4.07
C LEU A 145 3.22 1.73 2.62
N ALA A 146 2.08 2.34 2.33
CA ALA A 146 1.52 2.38 0.98
C ALA A 146 2.44 3.17 0.03
N SER A 147 2.99 4.30 0.47
CA SER A 147 3.93 5.10 -0.31
C SER A 147 5.17 4.30 -0.68
N ASP A 148 5.82 3.68 0.32
CA ASP A 148 7.03 2.88 0.11
C ASP A 148 6.76 1.70 -0.84
N ALA A 149 5.63 1.02 -0.64
CA ALA A 149 5.22 -0.10 -1.49
C ALA A 149 4.96 0.33 -2.94
N MET A 150 4.22 1.43 -3.15
CA MET A 150 3.89 1.92 -4.48
C MET A 150 5.12 2.43 -5.23
N LEU A 151 6.04 3.11 -4.55
CA LEU A 151 7.33 3.51 -5.14
C LEU A 151 8.13 2.29 -5.55
N GLY A 152 8.26 1.29 -4.67
CA GLY A 152 8.96 0.05 -4.99
C GLY A 152 8.33 -0.71 -6.17
N ILE A 153 6.99 -0.82 -6.21
CA ILE A 153 6.27 -1.41 -7.35
C ILE A 153 6.57 -0.62 -8.64
N GLY A 154 6.54 0.71 -8.59
CA GLY A 154 6.87 1.58 -9.72
C GLY A 154 8.29 1.39 -10.23
N ASP A 155 9.27 1.28 -9.34
CA ASP A 155 10.67 1.01 -9.69
C ASP A 155 10.82 -0.35 -10.39
N TYR A 156 10.19 -1.40 -9.87
CA TYR A 156 10.23 -2.73 -10.49
C TYR A 156 9.48 -2.78 -11.83
N ALA A 157 8.34 -2.10 -11.95
CA ALA A 157 7.62 -1.97 -13.21
C ALA A 157 8.45 -1.23 -14.26
N THR A 158 9.16 -0.16 -13.86
CA THR A 158 10.05 0.59 -14.74
C THR A 158 11.24 -0.24 -15.22
N GLN A 159 11.85 -1.03 -14.32
CA GLN A 159 12.91 -1.98 -14.68
C GLN A 159 12.42 -3.00 -15.71
N ALA A 160 11.22 -3.56 -15.52
CA ALA A 160 10.60 -4.49 -16.45
C ALA A 160 10.28 -3.85 -17.82
N GLY A 161 9.84 -2.59 -17.82
CA GLY A 161 9.63 -1.82 -19.05
C GLY A 161 10.92 -1.60 -19.84
N ASN A 162 12.03 -1.32 -19.15
CA ASN A 162 13.34 -1.14 -19.78
C ASN A 162 14.00 -2.45 -20.24
N ASN A 163 13.79 -3.54 -19.49
CA ASN A 163 14.31 -4.86 -19.81
C ASN A 163 13.33 -5.95 -19.34
N PRO A 164 12.46 -6.48 -20.22
CA PRO A 164 11.46 -7.47 -19.86
C PRO A 164 12.03 -8.77 -19.27
N PHE A 165 13.29 -9.12 -19.60
CA PHE A 165 13.93 -10.33 -19.08
C PHE A 165 14.22 -10.25 -17.57
N VAL A 166 14.27 -9.05 -16.98
CA VAL A 166 14.50 -8.87 -15.54
C VAL A 166 13.38 -9.49 -14.70
N MET A 167 12.17 -9.59 -15.26
CA MET A 167 11.01 -10.22 -14.58
C MET A 167 11.23 -11.70 -14.27
N GLN A 168 12.22 -12.34 -14.90
CA GLN A 168 12.57 -13.74 -14.65
C GLN A 168 13.62 -13.91 -13.55
N THR A 169 14.16 -12.80 -13.02
CA THR A 169 15.19 -12.83 -11.98
C THR A 169 14.55 -12.96 -10.61
N ASP A 170 15.18 -13.74 -9.72
CA ASP A 170 14.71 -13.91 -8.34
C ASP A 170 14.63 -12.56 -7.61
N ASP A 171 15.57 -11.65 -7.85
CA ASP A 171 15.60 -10.33 -7.22
C ASP A 171 14.38 -9.48 -7.59
N TRP A 172 13.98 -9.49 -8.87
CA TRP A 172 12.79 -8.77 -9.31
C TRP A 172 11.52 -9.40 -8.73
N ILE A 173 11.39 -10.72 -8.80
CA ILE A 173 10.22 -11.45 -8.32
C ILE A 173 10.04 -11.25 -6.81
N LEU A 174 11.10 -11.42 -6.02
CA LEU A 174 11.08 -11.25 -4.58
C LEU A 174 10.83 -9.79 -4.20
N GLY A 175 11.43 -8.85 -4.92
CA GLY A 175 11.24 -7.42 -4.71
C GLY A 175 9.81 -6.97 -4.97
N MET A 176 9.23 -7.36 -6.11
CA MET A 176 7.83 -7.07 -6.43
C MET A 176 6.89 -7.70 -5.40
N ALA A 177 7.11 -8.96 -5.03
CA ALA A 177 6.31 -9.65 -4.02
C ALA A 177 6.41 -8.98 -2.64
N ALA A 178 7.60 -8.53 -2.22
CA ALA A 178 7.78 -7.82 -0.96
C ALA A 178 6.98 -6.51 -0.92
N ASN A 179 7.00 -5.73 -2.02
CA ASN A 179 6.24 -4.51 -2.09
C ASN A 179 4.73 -4.76 -2.14
N LEU A 180 4.25 -5.80 -2.83
CA LEU A 180 2.84 -6.19 -2.79
C LEU A 180 2.40 -6.59 -1.38
N VAL A 181 3.24 -7.28 -0.61
CA VAL A 181 2.95 -7.60 0.81
C VAL A 181 2.89 -6.34 1.67
N LEU A 182 3.78 -5.37 1.45
CA LEU A 182 3.73 -4.08 2.13
C LEU A 182 2.46 -3.31 1.77
N LEU A 183 2.06 -3.32 0.50
CA LEU A 183 0.83 -2.69 0.03
C LEU A 183 -0.41 -3.34 0.65
N GLN A 184 -0.44 -4.68 0.70
CA GLN A 184 -1.53 -5.41 1.36
C GLN A 184 -1.62 -5.02 2.84
N LYS A 185 -0.48 -4.99 3.55
CA LYS A 185 -0.45 -4.61 4.96
C LYS A 185 -0.94 -3.18 5.17
N ALA A 186 -0.53 -2.25 4.30
CA ALA A 186 -1.04 -0.88 4.34
C ALA A 186 -2.56 -0.85 4.15
N GLY A 187 -3.08 -1.61 3.19
CA GLY A 187 -4.50 -1.74 2.93
C GLY A 187 -5.28 -2.28 4.14
N GLU A 188 -4.79 -3.36 4.74
CA GLU A 188 -5.36 -3.92 5.99
C GLU A 188 -5.41 -2.86 7.10
N SER A 189 -4.30 -2.13 7.33
CA SER A 189 -4.25 -1.06 8.33
C SER A 189 -5.20 0.11 8.01
N PHE A 190 -5.37 0.49 6.74
CA PHE A 190 -6.37 1.49 6.33
C PHE A 190 -7.79 1.04 6.66
N THR A 191 -8.13 -0.24 6.46
CA THR A 191 -9.46 -0.79 6.80
C THR A 191 -9.72 -0.92 8.30
N GLU A 192 -8.68 -0.89 9.13
CA GLU A 192 -8.78 -0.93 10.59
C GLU A 192 -8.95 0.47 11.23
N VAL A 193 -8.77 1.54 10.46
CA VAL A 193 -8.94 2.92 10.95
C VAL A 193 -10.37 3.08 11.48
N SER A 194 -10.49 3.70 12.65
CA SER A 194 -11.81 3.92 13.25
C SER A 194 -11.84 5.22 14.04
N THR A 195 -13.05 5.73 14.28
CA THR A 195 -13.27 6.94 15.05
C THR A 195 -14.51 6.82 15.91
N THR A 196 -14.46 7.42 17.09
CA THR A 196 -15.63 7.61 17.98
C THR A 196 -16.33 8.95 17.74
N SER A 197 -15.77 9.78 16.85
CA SER A 197 -16.30 11.10 16.55
C SER A 197 -17.74 11.01 16.01
N PRO A 198 -18.68 11.82 16.51
CA PRO A 198 -20.04 11.87 16.00
C PRO A 198 -20.16 12.72 14.72
N HIS A 199 -19.09 13.37 14.28
CA HIS A 199 -19.13 14.29 13.13
C HIS A 199 -19.12 13.51 11.81
N PRO A 200 -20.09 13.77 10.90
CA PRO A 200 -20.21 13.03 9.65
C PRO A 200 -18.98 13.20 8.74
N GLU A 201 -18.32 14.35 8.78
CA GLU A 201 -17.10 14.63 7.99
C GLU A 201 -15.94 13.73 8.42
N VAL A 202 -15.81 13.45 9.72
CA VAL A 202 -14.78 12.54 10.25
C VAL A 202 -15.09 11.10 9.85
N GLN A 203 -16.38 10.72 9.88
CA GLN A 203 -16.83 9.39 9.44
C GLN A 203 -16.63 9.18 7.92
N GLU A 204 -16.82 10.23 7.12
CA GLU A 204 -16.55 10.19 5.67
C GLU A 204 -15.06 9.91 5.39
N VAL A 205 -14.15 10.57 6.09
CA VAL A 205 -12.70 10.30 5.96
C VAL A 205 -12.35 8.85 6.32
N VAL A 206 -13.01 8.26 7.33
CA VAL A 206 -12.85 6.83 7.66
C VAL A 206 -13.34 5.94 6.52
N GLN A 207 -14.51 6.25 5.94
CA GLN A 207 -15.05 5.48 4.81
C GLN A 207 -14.14 5.55 3.59
N ASP A 208 -13.60 6.72 3.27
CA ASP A 208 -12.64 6.89 2.18
C ASP A 208 -11.34 6.11 2.44
N ALA A 209 -10.84 6.14 3.68
CA ALA A 209 -9.70 5.33 4.08
C ALA A 209 -9.97 3.82 3.93
N HIS A 210 -11.16 3.35 4.31
CA HIS A 210 -11.55 1.95 4.13
C HIS A 210 -11.64 1.55 2.67
N ALA A 211 -12.21 2.41 1.82
CA ALA A 211 -12.28 2.19 0.38
C ALA A 211 -10.87 2.09 -0.22
N LEU A 212 -10.01 3.05 0.12
CA LEU A 212 -8.60 3.04 -0.28
C LEU A 212 -7.88 1.76 0.15
N GLY A 213 -8.09 1.34 1.40
CA GLY A 213 -7.50 0.11 1.92
C GLY A 213 -8.00 -1.14 1.20
N SER A 214 -9.28 -1.18 0.86
CA SER A 214 -9.88 -2.27 0.09
C SER A 214 -9.30 -2.36 -1.32
N ASP A 215 -9.13 -1.22 -2.00
CA ASP A 215 -8.50 -1.16 -3.32
C ASP A 215 -7.06 -1.68 -3.27
N MET A 216 -6.28 -1.30 -2.24
CA MET A 216 -4.91 -1.82 -2.04
C MET A 216 -4.87 -3.34 -1.86
N ILE A 217 -5.81 -3.90 -1.12
CA ILE A 217 -5.92 -5.36 -0.96
C ILE A 217 -6.30 -6.01 -2.30
N GLU A 218 -7.30 -5.46 -3.01
CA GLU A 218 -7.74 -5.98 -4.31
C GLU A 218 -6.61 -5.97 -5.35
N ILE A 219 -5.80 -4.90 -5.40
CA ILE A 219 -4.61 -4.81 -6.25
C ILE A 219 -3.70 -6.03 -6.05
N THR A 220 -3.44 -6.40 -4.80
CA THR A 220 -2.52 -7.50 -4.48
C THR A 220 -3.08 -8.86 -4.88
N GLU A 221 -4.40 -9.05 -4.71
CA GLU A 221 -5.09 -10.27 -5.13
C GLU A 221 -5.14 -10.40 -6.65
N LEU A 222 -5.52 -9.33 -7.35
CA LEU A 222 -5.60 -9.29 -8.81
C LEU A 222 -4.22 -9.47 -9.44
N PHE A 223 -3.19 -8.81 -8.92
CA PHE A 223 -1.84 -8.97 -9.44
C PHE A 223 -1.35 -10.41 -9.27
N ALA A 224 -1.53 -11.00 -8.08
CA ALA A 224 -1.16 -12.39 -7.85
C ALA A 224 -1.94 -13.38 -8.73
N ASN A 225 -3.25 -13.21 -8.85
CA ASN A 225 -4.10 -14.06 -9.70
C ASN A 225 -3.77 -13.91 -11.19
N GLY A 226 -3.55 -12.67 -11.64
CA GLY A 226 -3.19 -12.34 -13.01
C GLY A 226 -1.90 -13.00 -13.44
N VAL A 227 -0.89 -12.99 -12.56
CA VAL A 227 0.38 -13.70 -12.79
C VAL A 227 0.17 -15.23 -12.76
N ASP A 228 -0.49 -15.77 -11.75
CA ASP A 228 -0.67 -17.23 -11.58
C ASP A 228 -1.47 -17.88 -12.72
N GLN A 229 -2.48 -17.16 -13.22
CA GLN A 229 -3.43 -17.67 -14.20
C GLN A 229 -3.14 -17.16 -15.62
N HIS A 230 -2.11 -16.33 -15.79
CA HIS A 230 -1.83 -15.61 -17.04
C HIS A 230 -3.04 -14.80 -17.52
N ASN A 231 -3.78 -14.21 -16.56
CA ASN A 231 -4.97 -13.43 -16.83
C ASN A 231 -4.59 -11.94 -16.96
N VAL A 232 -4.45 -11.48 -18.21
CA VAL A 232 -4.10 -10.10 -18.53
C VAL A 232 -5.13 -9.11 -17.99
N ALA A 233 -6.42 -9.46 -17.98
CA ALA A 233 -7.47 -8.58 -17.49
C ALA A 233 -7.34 -8.29 -15.98
N ASP A 234 -6.87 -9.25 -15.18
CA ASP A 234 -6.62 -9.03 -13.75
C ASP A 234 -5.42 -8.09 -13.55
N ILE A 235 -4.37 -8.21 -14.38
CA ILE A 235 -3.20 -7.32 -14.34
C ILE A 235 -3.58 -5.90 -14.76
N GLU A 236 -4.38 -5.74 -15.81
CA GLU A 236 -4.90 -4.44 -16.25
C GLU A 236 -5.72 -3.78 -15.15
N ARG A 237 -6.69 -4.51 -14.56
CA ARG A 237 -7.50 -4.01 -13.45
C ARG A 237 -6.67 -3.63 -12.23
N ALA A 238 -5.67 -4.45 -11.86
CA ALA A 238 -4.75 -4.10 -10.78
C ALA A 238 -4.01 -2.79 -11.06
N THR A 239 -3.57 -2.59 -12.31
CA THR A 239 -2.87 -1.37 -12.73
C THR A 239 -3.78 -0.14 -12.67
N GLU A 240 -5.04 -0.27 -13.11
CA GLU A 240 -6.03 0.80 -13.02
C GLU A 240 -6.30 1.21 -11.56
N LEU A 241 -6.46 0.24 -10.66
CA LEU A 241 -6.62 0.50 -9.24
C LEU A 241 -5.37 1.18 -8.64
N MET A 242 -4.16 0.71 -8.97
CA MET A 242 -2.91 1.35 -8.51
C MET A 242 -2.84 2.82 -8.92
N ALA A 243 -3.28 3.16 -10.13
CA ALA A 243 -3.32 4.54 -10.60
C ALA A 243 -4.31 5.42 -9.81
N GLY A 244 -5.36 4.82 -9.22
CA GLY A 244 -6.36 5.50 -8.39
C GLY A 244 -5.93 5.74 -6.94
N VAL A 245 -5.03 4.92 -6.40
CA VAL A 245 -4.59 5.00 -5.00
C VAL A 245 -3.98 6.37 -4.66
N GLY A 246 -3.10 6.90 -5.51
CA GLY A 246 -2.45 8.19 -5.29
C GLY A 246 -3.46 9.35 -5.16
N PRO A 247 -4.32 9.58 -6.18
CA PRO A 247 -5.39 10.57 -6.10
C PRO A 247 -6.31 10.41 -4.89
N ALA A 248 -6.70 9.19 -4.54
CA ALA A 248 -7.55 8.91 -3.38
C ALA A 248 -6.85 9.30 -2.05
N ALA A 249 -5.56 8.97 -1.90
CA ALA A 249 -4.77 9.36 -0.72
C ALA A 249 -4.63 10.89 -0.60
N VAL A 250 -4.46 11.59 -1.72
CA VAL A 250 -4.43 13.07 -1.75
C VAL A 250 -5.77 13.63 -1.30
N ALA A 251 -6.89 13.12 -1.80
CA ALA A 251 -8.23 13.57 -1.43
C ALA A 251 -8.50 13.41 0.08
N ILE A 252 -8.10 12.28 0.67
CA ILE A 252 -8.18 12.04 2.13
C ILE A 252 -7.34 13.08 2.88
N THR A 253 -6.12 13.34 2.43
CA THR A 253 -5.21 14.31 3.06
C THR A 253 -5.78 15.72 3.00
N GLU A 254 -6.31 16.13 1.85
CA GLU A 254 -6.95 17.44 1.67
C GLU A 254 -8.12 17.61 2.63
N LYS A 255 -9.00 16.60 2.75
CA LYS A 255 -10.12 16.61 3.72
C LYS A 255 -9.62 16.79 5.14
N ILE A 256 -8.59 16.05 5.57
CA ILE A 256 -8.03 16.19 6.93
C ILE A 256 -7.47 17.59 7.17
N THR A 257 -6.70 18.12 6.20
CA THR A 257 -6.06 19.44 6.35
C THR A 257 -7.04 20.61 6.30
N ALA A 258 -8.21 20.45 5.68
CA ALA A 258 -9.23 21.50 5.61
C ALA A 258 -9.81 21.87 7.00
N TYR A 259 -9.62 21.01 8.01
CA TYR A 259 -10.16 21.17 9.36
C TYR A 259 -9.07 21.30 10.43
N GLN A 260 -7.80 21.47 10.05
CA GLN A 260 -6.66 21.73 10.94
C GLN A 260 -6.35 23.22 11.06
#